data_AF-A0A1Q5SIF5-F1
#
_entry.id   AF-A0A1Q5SIF5-F1
#
_cell.length_a   1.000
_cell.length_b   1.000
_cell.length_c   1.000
_cell.angle_alpha   90.00
_cell.angle_beta   90.00
_cell.angle_gamma   90.00
#
_symmetry.space_group_name_H-M   'P 1'
#
loop_
_entity.id
_entity.type
_entity.pdbx_description
1 polymer ?
#
loop_
_entity_poly.entity_id
_entity_poly.type
_entity_poly.pdbx_seq_one_letter_code
_entity_poly.pdbx_strand_id
1 'polypeptide(L)'
;MAGGISYHAKDILFKSLSELYQNQALDVYGLHGLPRIKALLPNEFPAVRADEKRSDTLFLLEDASILLLEYESNQRFIDNHLKYLDYAYRILHTYYKQEKQIKPIRIVVIYTSDVTSAHEQLHAGDVLISSKAVLLCEYNGDAIFHTIEEKIRHNEPLTAEETMKFILVPLMHSRFDRQTMIEKTIELAKEIHDESTQLHVIAGILTATDKFIDEQYAKKVKEWIKMTKVMRLLVEELEQEKEAAVKEAVKEAVKEAEKQKAVEIAKNFLDVLPIHEVAKRTGLTVAEVADLAKEKSN
;
A
#
# COMPACT_ATOMS: atom_id res chain seq x y z
N MET A 1 -48.41 25.65 -21.17
CA MET A 1 -47.01 25.36 -20.83
C MET A 1 -46.94 23.92 -20.36
N ALA A 2 -46.45 23.00 -21.19
CA ALA A 2 -46.35 21.59 -20.83
C ALA A 2 -45.21 21.45 -19.81
N GLY A 3 -45.55 21.09 -18.58
CA GLY A 3 -44.58 20.76 -17.54
C GLY A 3 -43.69 19.65 -18.06
N GLY A 4 -42.39 19.93 -18.17
CA GLY A 4 -41.40 19.00 -18.70
C GLY A 4 -41.50 17.67 -17.96
N ILE A 5 -41.75 16.60 -18.71
CA ILE A 5 -41.65 15.23 -18.22
C ILE A 5 -40.24 15.10 -17.61
N SER A 6 -40.18 14.77 -16.32
CA SER A 6 -38.93 14.53 -15.58
C SER A 6 -38.04 13.59 -16.38
N TYR A 7 -36.73 13.87 -16.42
CA TYR A 7 -35.71 13.02 -17.07
C TYR A 7 -35.82 11.55 -16.64
N HIS A 8 -36.32 11.29 -15.43
CA HIS A 8 -36.49 9.96 -14.84
C HIS A 8 -37.80 9.26 -15.22
N ALA A 9 -38.78 9.94 -15.83
CA ALA A 9 -40.08 9.33 -16.14
C ALA A 9 -39.96 8.15 -17.11
N LYS A 10 -39.00 8.22 -18.04
CA LYS A 10 -38.66 7.14 -18.97
C LYS A 10 -38.14 5.92 -18.22
N ASP A 11 -37.20 6.11 -17.30
CA ASP A 11 -36.59 5.02 -16.53
C ASP A 11 -37.61 4.33 -15.61
N ILE A 12 -38.50 5.13 -15.00
CA ILE A 12 -39.61 4.62 -14.19
C ILE A 12 -40.54 3.76 -15.04
N LEU A 13 -40.94 4.25 -16.22
CA LEU A 13 -41.79 3.49 -17.14
C LEU A 13 -41.15 2.15 -17.54
N PHE A 14 -39.89 2.15 -17.98
CA PHE A 14 -39.22 0.91 -18.39
C PHE A 14 -39.01 -0.07 -17.23
N LYS A 15 -38.74 0.44 -16.03
CA LYS A 15 -38.67 -0.40 -14.82
C LYS A 15 -40.03 -1.06 -14.56
N SER A 16 -41.11 -0.28 -14.52
CA SER A 16 -42.46 -0.80 -14.29
C SER A 16 -42.90 -1.80 -15.37
N LEU A 17 -42.63 -1.51 -16.66
CA LEU A 17 -42.95 -2.44 -17.74
C LEU A 17 -42.19 -3.77 -17.60
N SER A 18 -40.90 -3.71 -17.24
CA SER A 18 -40.09 -4.93 -17.06
C SER A 18 -40.57 -5.75 -15.86
N GLU A 19 -40.96 -5.10 -14.76
CA GLU A 19 -41.48 -5.76 -13.56
C GLU A 19 -42.85 -6.42 -13.82
N LEU A 20 -43.75 -5.72 -14.53
CA LEU A 20 -45.11 -6.20 -14.82
C LEU A 20 -45.14 -7.30 -15.88
N TYR A 21 -44.39 -7.13 -16.97
CA TYR A 21 -44.49 -7.99 -18.15
C TYR A 21 -43.37 -9.03 -18.28
N GLN A 22 -42.30 -8.99 -17.49
CA GLN A 22 -41.28 -10.04 -17.38
C GLN A 22 -40.86 -10.66 -18.73
N ASN A 23 -41.16 -11.93 -18.98
CA ASN A 23 -40.74 -12.66 -20.19
C ASN A 23 -41.29 -12.03 -21.48
N GLN A 24 -42.53 -11.51 -21.45
CA GLN A 24 -43.12 -10.81 -22.58
C GLN A 24 -42.35 -9.53 -22.92
N ALA A 25 -41.77 -8.86 -21.92
CA ALA A 25 -40.90 -7.71 -22.16
C ALA A 25 -39.62 -8.13 -22.91
N LEU A 26 -39.02 -9.29 -22.56
CA LEU A 26 -37.86 -9.82 -23.29
C LEU A 26 -38.18 -10.09 -24.76
N ASP A 27 -39.36 -10.65 -25.06
CA ASP A 27 -39.79 -10.91 -26.44
C ASP A 27 -40.00 -9.62 -27.23
N VAL A 28 -40.62 -8.60 -26.61
CA VAL A 28 -40.81 -7.28 -27.24
C VAL A 28 -39.47 -6.61 -27.53
N TYR A 29 -38.45 -6.83 -26.69
CA TYR A 29 -37.09 -6.33 -26.91
C TYR A 29 -36.25 -7.21 -27.85
N GLY A 30 -36.78 -8.33 -28.35
CA GLY A 30 -36.07 -9.24 -29.24
C GLY A 30 -35.01 -10.10 -28.57
N LEU A 31 -35.06 -10.27 -27.24
CA LEU A 31 -34.06 -11.00 -26.43
C LEU A 31 -34.36 -12.51 -26.34
N HIS A 32 -34.73 -13.13 -27.47
CA HIS A 32 -35.19 -14.53 -27.51
C HIS A 32 -34.11 -15.56 -27.17
N GLY A 33 -32.84 -15.16 -27.12
CA GLY A 33 -31.71 -16.02 -26.74
C GLY A 33 -31.49 -16.16 -25.23
N LEU A 34 -32.22 -15.40 -24.41
CA LEU A 34 -32.06 -15.45 -22.95
C LEU A 34 -32.96 -16.53 -22.31
N PRO A 35 -32.51 -17.16 -21.20
CA PRO A 35 -33.37 -17.99 -20.38
C PRO A 35 -34.56 -17.20 -19.81
N ARG A 36 -35.67 -17.90 -19.53
CA ARG A 36 -36.85 -17.30 -18.92
C ARG A 36 -36.55 -16.75 -17.53
N ILE A 37 -37.18 -15.62 -17.19
CA ILE A 37 -37.09 -14.99 -15.88
C ILE A 37 -37.70 -15.91 -14.82
N LYS A 38 -36.89 -16.24 -13.81
CA LYS A 38 -37.30 -17.02 -12.63
C LYS A 38 -37.83 -16.15 -11.50
N ALA A 39 -37.19 -15.00 -11.26
CA ALA A 39 -37.55 -14.06 -10.20
C ALA A 39 -36.96 -12.69 -10.51
N LEU A 40 -37.62 -11.64 -10.00
CA LEU A 40 -37.07 -10.30 -9.91
C LEU A 40 -36.14 -10.21 -8.68
N LEU A 41 -34.95 -9.64 -8.85
CA LEU A 41 -33.99 -9.45 -7.76
C LEU A 41 -33.98 -7.99 -7.30
N PRO A 42 -33.64 -7.71 -6.02
CA PRO A 42 -33.35 -6.35 -5.57
C PRO A 42 -32.22 -5.73 -6.41
N ASN A 43 -32.42 -4.47 -6.83
CA ASN A 43 -31.46 -3.73 -7.66
C ASN A 43 -30.83 -2.53 -6.95
N GLU A 44 -31.00 -2.46 -5.63
CA GLU A 44 -30.34 -1.50 -4.75
C GLU A 44 -29.10 -2.16 -4.15
N PHE A 45 -27.94 -1.57 -4.44
CA PHE A 45 -26.66 -2.03 -3.93
C PHE A 45 -26.08 -0.94 -3.01
N PRO A 46 -26.58 -0.80 -1.77
CA PRO A 46 -26.11 0.23 -0.86
C PRO A 46 -24.62 0.02 -0.59
N ALA A 47 -23.82 1.06 -0.79
CA ALA A 47 -22.37 1.01 -0.56
C ALA A 47 -21.97 2.09 0.45
N VAL A 48 -21.69 1.69 1.69
CA VAL A 48 -20.88 2.48 2.62
C VAL A 48 -19.52 1.80 2.66
N ARG A 49 -18.55 2.36 1.93
CA ARG A 49 -17.19 1.82 1.86
C ARG A 49 -16.25 2.71 2.65
N ALA A 50 -15.95 2.31 3.89
CA ALA A 50 -14.78 2.74 4.64
C ALA A 50 -13.84 1.54 4.75
N ASP A 51 -13.17 1.20 3.64
CA ASP A 51 -12.09 0.20 3.65
C ASP A 51 -10.79 0.79 3.12
N GLU A 52 -9.68 0.46 3.78
CA GLU A 52 -8.33 0.85 3.35
C GLU A 52 -7.74 -0.16 2.36
N LYS A 53 -8.58 -0.93 1.64
CA LYS A 53 -8.10 -1.92 0.68
C LYS A 53 -7.26 -1.25 -0.39
N ARG A 54 -6.01 -1.70 -0.50
CA ARG A 54 -5.02 -1.24 -1.46
C ARG A 54 -4.52 -2.45 -2.24
N SER A 55 -4.37 -2.26 -3.55
CA SER A 55 -3.55 -3.17 -4.37
C SER A 55 -2.11 -3.13 -3.89
N ASP A 56 -1.39 -4.23 -4.06
CA ASP A 56 -0.01 -4.33 -3.62
C ASP A 56 0.87 -3.34 -4.39
N THR A 57 0.83 -3.37 -5.72
CA THR A 57 1.65 -2.48 -6.55
C THR A 57 0.99 -2.12 -7.88
N LEU A 58 1.11 -0.85 -8.27
CA LEU A 58 0.64 -0.31 -9.55
C LEU A 58 1.80 0.37 -10.29
N PHE A 59 2.01 0.01 -11.56
CA PHE A 59 2.97 0.68 -12.44
C PHE A 59 2.28 1.21 -13.69
N LEU A 60 2.71 2.38 -14.17
CA LEU A 60 2.42 2.82 -15.53
C LEU A 60 3.51 2.27 -16.45
N LEU A 61 3.11 1.56 -17.51
CA LEU A 61 4.02 1.00 -18.50
C LEU A 61 4.25 2.00 -19.66
N GLU A 62 5.31 1.76 -20.44
CA GLU A 62 5.68 2.61 -21.59
C GLU A 62 4.57 2.71 -22.66
N ASP A 63 3.73 1.68 -22.78
CA ASP A 63 2.56 1.66 -23.68
C ASP A 63 1.32 2.35 -23.07
N ALA A 64 1.49 3.06 -21.96
CA ALA A 64 0.46 3.72 -21.15
C ALA A 64 -0.58 2.78 -20.52
N SER A 65 -0.38 1.46 -20.58
CA SER A 65 -1.17 0.52 -19.80
C SER A 65 -0.73 0.49 -18.32
N ILE A 66 -1.63 0.06 -17.45
CA ILE A 66 -1.36 -0.06 -16.02
C ILE A 66 -1.07 -1.53 -15.70
N LEU A 67 0.08 -1.80 -15.08
CA LEU A 67 0.37 -3.09 -14.48
C LEU A 67 -0.14 -3.10 -13.03
N LEU A 68 -1.12 -3.96 -12.76
CA LEU A 68 -1.52 -4.35 -11.41
C LEU A 68 -0.75 -5.62 -11.05
N LEU A 69 0.19 -5.48 -10.12
CA LEU A 69 1.01 -6.59 -9.64
C LEU A 69 0.57 -6.96 -8.22
N GLU A 70 0.16 -8.21 -8.04
CA GLU A 70 -0.31 -8.77 -6.77
C GLU A 70 0.54 -9.97 -6.35
N TYR A 71 0.58 -10.23 -5.05
CA TYR A 71 1.31 -11.36 -4.47
C TYR A 71 0.37 -12.28 -3.71
N GLU A 72 0.33 -13.56 -4.08
CA GLU A 72 -0.54 -14.54 -3.45
C GLU A 72 0.22 -15.75 -2.93
N SER A 73 -0.15 -16.19 -1.72
CA SER A 73 0.41 -17.38 -1.08
C SER A 73 -0.64 -18.49 -0.88
N ASN A 74 -1.78 -18.39 -1.57
CA ASN A 74 -2.93 -19.29 -1.40
C ASN A 74 -3.67 -19.51 -2.74
N GLN A 75 -4.55 -20.51 -2.78
CA GLN A 75 -5.33 -20.87 -3.96
C GLN A 75 -6.79 -20.40 -3.90
N ARG A 76 -7.12 -19.32 -3.17
CA ARG A 76 -8.49 -18.78 -3.06
C ARG A 76 -8.91 -18.03 -4.33
N PHE A 77 -9.05 -18.80 -5.40
CA PHE A 77 -9.27 -18.29 -6.75
C PHE A 77 -10.41 -17.27 -6.85
N ILE A 78 -11.61 -17.62 -6.36
CA ILE A 78 -12.80 -16.76 -6.45
C ILE A 78 -12.60 -15.46 -5.67
N ASP A 79 -12.20 -15.54 -4.40
CA ASP A 79 -12.02 -14.36 -3.54
C ASP A 79 -10.95 -13.42 -4.12
N ASN A 80 -9.84 -13.98 -4.61
CA ASN A 80 -8.75 -13.21 -5.20
C ASN A 80 -9.18 -12.53 -6.50
N HIS A 81 -9.91 -13.22 -7.39
CA HIS A 81 -10.37 -12.60 -8.64
C HIS A 81 -11.48 -11.57 -8.42
N LEU A 82 -12.34 -11.75 -7.41
CA LEU A 82 -13.29 -10.72 -6.99
C LEU A 82 -12.57 -9.49 -6.43
N LYS A 83 -11.48 -9.68 -5.67
CA LYS A 83 -10.58 -8.60 -5.23
C LYS A 83 -9.97 -7.87 -6.43
N TYR A 84 -9.41 -8.60 -7.40
CA TYR A 84 -8.82 -8.00 -8.60
C TYR A 84 -9.83 -7.23 -9.44
N LEU A 85 -11.08 -7.71 -9.50
CA LEU A 85 -12.16 -7.02 -10.19
C LEU A 85 -12.51 -5.70 -9.51
N ASP A 86 -12.57 -5.66 -8.17
CA ASP A 86 -12.76 -4.42 -7.42
C ASP A 86 -11.61 -3.43 -7.67
N TYR A 87 -10.36 -3.91 -7.69
CA TYR A 87 -9.19 -3.08 -7.98
C TYR A 87 -9.20 -2.54 -9.40
N ALA A 88 -9.43 -3.39 -10.40
CA ALA A 88 -9.54 -3.00 -11.79
C ALA A 88 -10.63 -1.93 -11.98
N TYR A 89 -11.80 -2.13 -11.38
CA TYR A 89 -12.88 -1.13 -11.39
C TYR A 89 -12.44 0.21 -10.78
N ARG A 90 -11.81 0.20 -9.59
CA ARG A 90 -11.32 1.41 -8.92
C ARG A 90 -10.29 2.16 -9.77
N ILE A 91 -9.37 1.43 -10.41
CA ILE A 91 -8.35 1.98 -11.31
C ILE A 91 -9.05 2.64 -12.52
N LEU A 92 -9.88 1.87 -13.24
CA LEU A 92 -10.60 2.36 -14.42
C LEU A 92 -11.42 3.61 -14.09
N HIS A 93 -12.18 3.59 -13.01
CA HIS A 93 -13.01 4.71 -12.58
C HIS A 93 -12.18 5.96 -12.26
N THR A 94 -11.07 5.79 -11.52
CA THR A 94 -10.20 6.90 -11.11
C THR A 94 -9.56 7.58 -12.33
N TYR A 95 -8.93 6.80 -13.21
CA TYR A 95 -8.25 7.34 -14.39
C TYR A 95 -9.23 7.86 -15.43
N TYR A 96 -10.38 7.22 -15.62
CA TYR A 96 -11.42 7.74 -16.51
C TYR A 96 -11.95 9.09 -16.02
N LYS A 97 -12.11 9.30 -14.71
CA LYS A 97 -12.57 10.58 -14.16
C LYS A 97 -11.59 11.71 -14.45
N GLN A 98 -10.29 11.43 -14.35
CA GLN A 98 -9.20 12.39 -14.52
C GLN A 98 -8.91 12.68 -15.99
N GLU A 99 -8.81 11.63 -16.81
CA GLU A 99 -8.26 11.70 -18.16
C GLU A 99 -9.30 11.49 -19.26
N LYS A 100 -10.53 11.09 -18.90
CA LYS A 100 -11.61 10.72 -19.84
C LYS A 100 -11.24 9.60 -20.81
N GLN A 101 -10.21 8.82 -20.47
CA GLN A 101 -9.73 7.68 -21.24
C GLN A 101 -9.74 6.41 -20.37
N ILE A 102 -10.07 5.28 -21.01
CA ILE A 102 -9.93 3.96 -20.41
C ILE A 102 -8.50 3.48 -20.65
N LYS A 103 -7.74 3.28 -19.57
CA LYS A 103 -6.40 2.69 -19.65
C LYS A 103 -6.49 1.17 -19.61
N PRO A 104 -5.82 0.44 -20.52
CA PRO A 104 -5.70 -1.00 -20.42
C PRO A 104 -5.03 -1.39 -19.09
N ILE A 105 -5.51 -2.46 -18.46
CA ILE A 105 -4.94 -3.00 -17.23
C ILE A 105 -4.37 -4.39 -17.52
N ARG A 106 -3.12 -4.60 -17.15
CA ARG A 106 -2.44 -5.89 -17.17
C ARG A 106 -2.36 -6.37 -15.73
N ILE A 107 -3.01 -7.48 -15.42
CA ILE A 107 -3.00 -8.04 -14.06
C ILE A 107 -1.99 -9.19 -14.06
N VAL A 108 -0.99 -9.10 -13.19
CA VAL A 108 0.00 -10.17 -12.96
C VAL A 108 -0.02 -10.53 -11.50
N VAL A 109 -0.09 -11.83 -11.22
CA VAL A 109 -0.11 -12.36 -9.85
C VAL A 109 1.09 -13.27 -9.65
N ILE A 110 1.95 -12.91 -8.71
CA ILE A 110 3.11 -13.72 -8.35
C ILE A 110 2.70 -14.66 -7.22
N TYR A 111 2.90 -15.95 -7.44
CA TYR A 111 2.57 -17.01 -6.50
C TYR A 111 3.81 -17.63 -5.89
N THR A 112 3.80 -17.82 -4.56
CA THR A 112 4.86 -18.54 -3.84
C THR A 112 4.88 -20.04 -4.18
N SER A 113 5.97 -20.75 -3.88
CA SER A 113 6.19 -22.16 -4.27
C SER A 113 5.11 -23.18 -3.89
N ASP A 114 4.27 -22.89 -2.89
CA ASP A 114 3.13 -23.76 -2.53
C ASP A 114 2.06 -23.89 -3.62
N VAL A 115 2.02 -22.93 -4.55
CA VAL A 115 1.01 -22.91 -5.60
C VAL A 115 1.62 -23.42 -6.90
N THR A 116 1.29 -24.66 -7.23
CA THR A 116 1.79 -25.37 -8.43
C THR A 116 0.92 -25.18 -9.67
N SER A 117 -0.27 -24.59 -9.50
CA SER A 117 -1.16 -24.22 -10.59
C SER A 117 -2.06 -23.08 -10.15
N ALA A 118 -2.42 -22.20 -11.08
CA ALA A 118 -3.33 -21.10 -10.83
C ALA A 118 -4.34 -20.99 -11.98
N HIS A 119 -5.59 -20.74 -11.63
CA HIS A 119 -6.59 -20.34 -12.60
C HIS A 119 -6.44 -18.85 -12.88
N GLU A 120 -6.41 -18.50 -14.16
CA GLU A 120 -6.11 -17.14 -14.63
C GLU A 120 -7.36 -16.35 -15.04
N GLN A 121 -8.52 -17.00 -15.11
CA GLN A 121 -9.71 -16.41 -15.73
C GLN A 121 -10.96 -16.70 -14.91
N LEU A 122 -11.57 -15.64 -14.35
CA LEU A 122 -12.90 -15.69 -13.76
C LEU A 122 -13.93 -15.20 -14.78
N HIS A 123 -14.80 -16.11 -15.22
CA HIS A 123 -15.86 -15.86 -16.20
C HIS A 123 -17.23 -16.05 -15.55
N ALA A 124 -17.99 -14.95 -15.47
CA ALA A 124 -19.33 -14.90 -14.88
C ALA A 124 -20.37 -14.39 -15.91
N GLY A 125 -20.33 -14.94 -17.13
CA GLY A 125 -21.13 -14.47 -18.26
C GLY A 125 -20.50 -13.25 -18.91
N ASP A 126 -21.24 -12.15 -19.04
CA ASP A 126 -20.73 -10.91 -19.66
C ASP A 126 -19.64 -10.20 -18.84
N VAL A 127 -19.37 -10.67 -17.61
CA VAL A 127 -18.28 -10.20 -16.77
C VAL A 127 -17.12 -11.19 -16.84
N LEU A 128 -15.97 -10.68 -17.29
CA LEU A 128 -14.74 -11.42 -17.42
C LEU A 128 -13.56 -10.65 -16.83
N ILE A 129 -12.74 -11.33 -16.03
CA ILE A 129 -11.43 -10.82 -15.61
C ILE A 129 -10.37 -11.90 -15.81
N SER A 130 -9.20 -11.46 -16.29
CA SER A 130 -8.05 -12.30 -16.54
C SER A 130 -6.81 -11.75 -15.84
N SER A 131 -6.00 -12.65 -15.30
CA SER A 131 -4.70 -12.35 -14.71
C SER A 131 -3.65 -13.32 -15.20
N LYS A 132 -2.42 -12.87 -15.41
CA LYS A 132 -1.28 -13.74 -15.69
C LYS A 132 -0.67 -14.22 -14.38
N ALA A 133 -0.60 -15.53 -14.17
CA ALA A 133 0.09 -16.13 -13.05
C ALA A 133 1.60 -16.26 -13.34
N VAL A 134 2.41 -15.94 -12.34
CA VAL A 134 3.84 -16.25 -12.30
C VAL A 134 4.06 -17.17 -11.10
N LEU A 135 4.35 -18.44 -11.36
CA LEU A 135 4.52 -19.43 -10.31
C LEU A 135 6.00 -19.55 -9.94
N LEU A 136 6.38 -19.15 -8.73
CA LEU A 136 7.79 -19.24 -8.32
C LEU A 136 8.27 -20.70 -8.24
N CYS A 137 7.37 -21.68 -8.07
CA CYS A 137 7.72 -23.10 -8.16
C CYS A 137 8.18 -23.56 -9.56
N GLU A 138 7.98 -22.78 -10.61
CA GLU A 138 8.49 -23.12 -11.95
C GLU A 138 9.97 -22.74 -12.12
N TYR A 139 10.52 -21.95 -11.19
CA TYR A 139 11.90 -21.52 -11.22
C TYR A 139 12.77 -22.51 -10.44
N ASN A 140 13.89 -22.91 -11.04
CA ASN A 140 14.86 -23.80 -10.42
C ASN A 140 15.72 -23.05 -9.40
N GLY A 141 15.24 -23.00 -8.16
CA GLY A 141 15.90 -22.33 -7.05
C GLY A 141 17.26 -22.94 -6.72
N ASP A 142 17.45 -24.25 -6.90
CA ASP A 142 18.73 -24.93 -6.66
C ASP A 142 19.82 -24.44 -7.64
N ALA A 143 19.48 -24.32 -8.92
CA ALA A 143 20.41 -23.84 -9.94
C ALA A 143 20.76 -22.36 -9.73
N ILE A 144 19.75 -21.52 -9.44
CA ILE A 144 19.94 -20.10 -9.15
C ILE A 144 20.80 -19.90 -7.90
N PHE A 145 20.52 -20.65 -6.83
CA PHE A 145 21.32 -20.65 -5.61
C PHE A 145 22.77 -20.97 -5.92
N HIS A 146 23.03 -22.04 -6.67
CA HIS A 146 24.40 -22.47 -6.97
C HIS A 146 25.17 -21.43 -7.79
N THR A 147 24.56 -20.84 -8.82
CA THR A 147 25.20 -19.76 -9.60
C THR A 147 25.57 -18.56 -8.71
N ILE A 148 24.68 -18.17 -7.80
CA ILE A 148 24.91 -17.04 -6.88
C ILE A 148 25.97 -17.39 -5.83
N GLU A 149 25.96 -18.63 -5.33
CA GLU A 149 26.96 -19.17 -4.41
C GLU A 149 28.37 -19.10 -5.01
N GLU A 150 28.53 -19.50 -6.27
CA GLU A 150 29.81 -19.39 -6.97
C GLU A 150 30.28 -17.93 -7.04
N LYS A 151 29.42 -16.99 -7.42
CA LYS A 151 29.79 -15.57 -7.49
C LYS A 151 30.22 -14.99 -6.14
N ILE A 152 29.46 -15.27 -5.08
CA ILE A 152 29.76 -14.79 -3.73
C ILE A 152 31.13 -15.33 -3.28
N ARG A 153 31.40 -16.62 -3.50
CA ARG A 153 32.69 -17.23 -3.13
C ARG A 153 33.89 -16.69 -3.92
N HIS A 154 33.67 -16.23 -5.15
CA HIS A 154 34.70 -15.56 -5.95
C HIS A 154 34.82 -14.07 -5.68
N ASN A 155 34.09 -13.53 -4.69
CA ASN A 155 34.00 -12.08 -4.39
C ASN A 155 33.53 -11.24 -5.60
N GLU A 156 32.68 -11.82 -6.45
CA GLU A 156 32.07 -11.10 -7.56
C GLU A 156 30.81 -10.36 -7.08
N PRO A 157 30.59 -9.11 -7.50
CA PRO A 157 29.39 -8.37 -7.14
C PRO A 157 28.15 -8.99 -7.79
N LEU A 158 27.07 -9.07 -7.02
CA LEU A 158 25.76 -9.44 -7.54
C LEU A 158 25.13 -8.25 -8.27
N THR A 159 24.55 -8.52 -9.42
CA THR A 159 23.68 -7.57 -10.12
C THR A 159 22.35 -7.42 -9.39
N ALA A 160 21.61 -6.34 -9.64
CA ALA A 160 20.29 -6.14 -9.04
C ALA A 160 19.31 -7.30 -9.34
N GLU A 161 19.39 -7.88 -10.55
CA GLU A 161 18.60 -9.04 -10.93
C GLU A 161 18.99 -10.29 -10.11
N GLU A 162 20.29 -10.55 -9.95
CA GLU A 162 20.79 -11.67 -9.14
C GLU A 162 20.46 -11.49 -7.66
N THR A 163 20.59 -10.28 -7.12
CA THR A 163 20.19 -9.93 -5.75
C THR A 163 18.71 -10.23 -5.53
N MET A 164 17.84 -9.77 -6.44
CA MET A 164 16.40 -10.04 -6.35
C MET A 164 16.09 -11.54 -6.47
N LYS A 165 16.74 -12.24 -7.42
CA LYS A 165 16.63 -13.70 -7.55
C LYS A 165 17.04 -14.39 -6.27
N PHE A 166 18.14 -13.97 -5.65
CA PHE A 166 18.66 -14.57 -4.42
C PHE A 166 17.65 -14.47 -3.27
N ILE A 167 17.06 -13.29 -3.09
CA ILE A 167 16.02 -13.04 -2.08
C ILE A 167 14.82 -13.97 -2.28
N LEU A 168 14.48 -14.28 -3.54
CA LEU A 168 13.34 -15.11 -3.89
C LEU A 168 13.64 -16.62 -3.92
N VAL A 169 14.90 -17.06 -3.90
CA VAL A 169 15.30 -18.48 -3.94
C VAL A 169 14.51 -19.36 -2.94
N PRO A 170 14.31 -18.96 -1.67
CA PRO A 170 13.54 -19.78 -0.73
C PRO A 170 12.07 -20.00 -1.13
N LEU A 171 11.54 -19.17 -2.02
CA LEU A 171 10.16 -19.25 -2.53
C LEU A 171 10.08 -19.98 -3.88
N MET A 172 11.19 -20.48 -4.41
CA MET A 172 11.28 -21.21 -5.68
C MET A 172 11.28 -22.73 -5.46
N HIS A 173 11.30 -23.51 -6.55
CA HIS A 173 11.44 -24.96 -6.44
C HIS A 173 12.85 -25.36 -6.02
N SER A 174 12.93 -26.27 -5.07
CA SER A 174 14.18 -26.85 -4.56
C SER A 174 13.96 -28.31 -4.18
N ARG A 175 15.02 -29.10 -4.26
CA ARG A 175 15.07 -30.45 -3.67
C ARG A 175 15.08 -30.46 -2.13
N PHE A 176 15.43 -29.33 -1.53
CA PHE A 176 15.43 -29.16 -0.08
C PHE A 176 14.07 -28.61 0.37
N ASP A 177 13.69 -28.89 1.62
CA ASP A 177 12.53 -28.23 2.20
C ASP A 177 12.77 -26.72 2.35
N ARG A 178 11.67 -25.98 2.49
CA ARG A 178 11.72 -24.51 2.50
C ARG A 178 12.56 -23.94 3.64
N GLN A 179 12.46 -24.51 4.84
CA GLN A 179 13.22 -24.03 5.99
C GLN A 179 14.72 -24.23 5.77
N THR A 180 15.12 -25.40 5.25
CA THR A 180 16.51 -25.65 4.84
C THR A 180 16.99 -24.63 3.79
N MET A 181 16.16 -24.28 2.80
CA MET A 181 16.54 -23.28 1.81
C MET A 181 16.64 -21.86 2.38
N ILE A 182 15.76 -21.49 3.32
CA ILE A 182 15.86 -20.22 4.05
C ILE A 182 17.20 -20.13 4.77
N GLU A 183 17.55 -21.16 5.54
CA GLU A 183 18.80 -21.22 6.28
C GLU A 183 20.01 -21.13 5.36
N LYS A 184 20.05 -21.95 4.30
CA LYS A 184 21.14 -21.93 3.31
C LYS A 184 21.32 -20.56 2.65
N THR A 185 20.22 -19.92 2.26
CA THR A 185 20.25 -18.62 1.58
C THR A 185 20.73 -17.53 2.54
N ILE A 186 20.30 -17.56 3.81
CA ILE A 186 20.75 -16.60 4.83
C ILE A 186 22.22 -16.80 5.19
N GLU A 187 22.68 -18.04 5.39
CA GLU A 187 24.08 -18.30 5.69
C GLU A 187 25.00 -17.88 4.53
N LEU A 188 24.61 -18.17 3.29
CA LEU A 188 25.35 -17.69 2.13
C LEU A 188 25.32 -16.15 2.00
N ALA A 189 24.19 -15.51 2.32
CA ALA A 189 24.11 -14.05 2.30
C ALA A 189 25.07 -13.39 3.31
N LYS A 190 25.35 -14.04 4.46
CA LYS A 190 26.36 -13.58 5.43
C LYS A 190 27.80 -13.64 4.90
N GLU A 191 28.06 -14.33 3.79
CA GLU A 191 29.37 -14.37 3.15
C GLU A 191 29.57 -13.18 2.16
N ILE A 192 28.52 -12.41 1.86
CA ILE A 192 28.61 -11.22 1.01
C ILE A 192 29.52 -10.17 1.68
N HIS A 193 30.57 -9.74 0.98
CA HIS A 193 31.55 -8.78 1.50
C HIS A 193 31.00 -7.36 1.69
N ASP A 194 30.13 -6.89 0.80
CA ASP A 194 29.50 -5.58 0.94
C ASP A 194 28.41 -5.62 2.02
N GLU A 195 28.66 -4.98 3.17
CA GLU A 195 27.76 -5.02 4.34
C GLU A 195 26.35 -4.46 4.02
N SER A 196 26.24 -3.50 3.09
CA SER A 196 24.94 -2.93 2.69
C SER A 196 24.11 -3.95 1.89
N THR A 197 24.71 -4.56 0.87
CA THR A 197 24.09 -5.60 0.04
C THR A 197 23.77 -6.83 0.88
N GLN A 198 24.67 -7.23 1.77
CA GLN A 198 24.46 -8.31 2.74
C GLN A 198 23.20 -8.06 3.58
N LEU A 199 23.11 -6.89 4.22
CA LEU A 199 21.96 -6.54 5.05
C LEU A 199 20.66 -6.50 4.22
N HIS A 200 20.72 -5.94 3.01
CA HIS A 200 19.58 -5.86 2.11
C HIS A 200 19.06 -7.24 1.71
N VAL A 201 19.95 -8.16 1.33
CA VAL A 201 19.58 -9.53 0.96
C VAL A 201 18.97 -10.27 2.15
N ILE A 202 19.60 -10.22 3.33
CA ILE A 202 19.09 -10.92 4.51
C ILE A 202 17.73 -10.36 4.94
N ALA A 203 17.56 -9.04 4.96
CA ALA A 203 16.29 -8.39 5.26
C ALA A 203 15.21 -8.76 4.22
N GLY A 204 15.59 -8.81 2.94
CA GLY A 204 14.74 -9.26 1.85
C GLY A 204 14.25 -10.69 2.04
N ILE A 205 15.15 -11.63 2.35
CA ILE A 205 14.81 -13.04 2.60
C ILE A 205 13.88 -13.16 3.80
N LEU A 206 14.18 -12.48 4.92
CA LEU A 206 13.32 -12.49 6.11
C LEU A 206 11.91 -11.98 5.79
N THR A 207 11.80 -10.91 4.99
CA THR A 207 10.51 -10.33 4.61
C THR A 207 9.74 -11.25 3.67
N ALA A 208 10.40 -11.79 2.66
CA ALA A 208 9.81 -12.69 1.68
C ALA A 208 9.30 -14.00 2.32
N THR A 209 9.91 -14.41 3.43
CA THR A 209 9.65 -15.69 4.09
C THR A 209 8.96 -15.57 5.43
N ASP A 210 8.52 -14.39 5.86
CA ASP A 210 7.95 -14.11 7.19
C ASP A 210 6.82 -15.07 7.59
N LYS A 211 5.97 -15.49 6.63
CA LYS A 211 4.87 -16.43 6.87
C LYS A 211 5.32 -17.90 7.02
N PHE A 212 6.57 -18.21 6.72
CA PHE A 212 7.07 -19.58 6.55
C PHE A 212 8.30 -19.90 7.39
N ILE A 213 9.14 -18.90 7.67
CA ILE A 213 10.37 -19.04 8.43
C ILE A 213 10.09 -19.47 9.88
N ASP A 214 10.91 -20.37 10.41
CA ASP A 214 10.88 -20.69 11.84
C ASP A 214 11.13 -19.44 12.69
N GLU A 215 10.27 -19.21 13.68
CA GLU A 215 10.30 -18.00 14.52
C GLU A 215 11.60 -17.90 15.33
N GLN A 216 12.12 -19.02 15.83
CA GLN A 216 13.36 -19.03 16.61
C GLN A 216 14.57 -18.71 15.72
N TYR A 217 14.60 -19.27 14.52
CA TYR A 217 15.64 -18.96 13.53
C TYR A 217 15.55 -17.50 13.08
N ALA A 218 14.37 -16.99 12.75
CA ALA A 218 14.16 -15.59 12.40
C ALA A 218 14.66 -14.64 13.50
N LYS A 219 14.42 -14.98 14.77
CA LYS A 219 14.92 -14.22 15.92
C LYS A 219 16.46 -14.20 15.97
N LYS A 220 17.11 -15.34 15.79
CA LYS A 220 18.59 -15.44 15.73
C LYS A 220 19.18 -14.56 14.63
N VAL A 221 18.55 -14.57 13.45
CA VAL A 221 19.01 -13.75 12.31
C VAL A 221 18.81 -12.26 12.60
N LYS A 222 17.65 -11.86 13.17
CA LYS A 222 17.40 -10.47 13.60
C LYS A 222 18.39 -10.01 14.67
N GLU A 223 18.77 -10.86 15.61
CA GLU A 223 19.80 -10.56 16.62
C GLU A 223 21.18 -10.39 15.99
N TRP A 224 21.54 -11.26 15.04
CA TRP A 224 22.78 -11.12 14.27
C TRP A 224 22.81 -9.80 13.49
N ILE A 225 21.71 -9.42 12.82
CA ILE A 225 21.58 -8.12 12.11
C ILE A 225 21.84 -6.95 13.06
N LYS A 226 21.28 -6.97 14.27
CA LYS A 226 21.48 -5.90 15.27
C LYS A 226 22.94 -5.73 15.68
N MET A 227 23.73 -6.79 15.62
CA MET A 227 25.15 -6.75 15.95
C MET A 227 26.03 -6.25 14.80
N THR A 228 25.49 -6.19 13.57
CA THR A 228 26.24 -5.68 12.40
C THR A 228 26.58 -4.19 12.57
N LYS A 229 27.73 -3.80 12.02
CA LYS A 229 28.24 -2.43 12.12
C LYS A 229 27.29 -1.44 11.42
N VAL A 230 26.80 -1.77 10.23
CA VAL A 230 25.83 -0.94 9.48
C VAL A 230 24.58 -0.67 10.31
N MET A 231 23.95 -1.71 10.87
CA MET A 231 22.72 -1.51 11.64
C MET A 231 22.97 -0.73 12.93
N ARG A 232 24.10 -0.96 13.60
CA ARG A 232 24.48 -0.18 14.79
C ARG A 232 24.62 1.31 14.48
N LEU A 233 25.36 1.67 13.44
CA LEU A 233 25.54 3.07 13.04
C LEU A 233 24.19 3.72 12.72
N LEU A 234 23.30 3.02 12.01
CA LEU A 234 21.97 3.50 11.68
C LEU A 234 21.09 3.71 12.94
N VAL A 235 21.17 2.80 13.92
CA VAL A 235 20.45 2.96 15.20
C VAL A 235 21.03 4.12 16.01
N GLU A 236 22.35 4.25 16.09
CA GLU A 236 23.04 5.36 16.77
C GLU A 236 22.66 6.71 16.14
N GLU A 237 22.60 6.81 14.81
CA GLU A 237 22.14 8.01 14.09
C GLU A 237 20.67 8.35 14.39
N LEU A 238 19.77 7.36 14.32
CA LEU A 238 18.35 7.55 14.63
C LEU A 238 18.11 7.97 16.09
N GLU A 239 18.89 7.45 17.04
CA GLU A 239 18.82 7.86 18.45
C GLU A 239 19.30 9.31 18.62
N GLN A 240 20.39 9.71 17.96
CA GLN A 240 20.86 11.09 17.97
C GLN A 240 19.84 12.06 17.37
N GLU A 241 19.21 11.71 16.25
CA GLU A 241 18.15 12.49 15.62
C GLU A 241 16.93 12.64 16.54
N LYS A 242 16.49 11.55 17.17
CA LYS A 242 15.40 11.58 18.15
C LYS A 242 15.74 12.46 19.35
N GLU A 243 16.93 12.34 19.91
CA GLU A 243 17.36 13.20 21.01
C GLU A 243 17.41 14.67 20.62
N ALA A 244 17.88 14.98 19.41
CA ALA A 244 17.91 16.34 18.88
C ALA A 244 16.49 16.90 18.74
N ALA A 245 15.57 16.13 18.13
CA ALA A 245 14.17 16.50 17.98
C ALA A 245 13.47 16.72 19.33
N VAL A 246 13.73 15.87 20.33
CA VAL A 246 13.19 16.05 21.69
C VAL A 246 13.77 17.30 22.35
N LYS A 247 15.09 17.55 22.25
CA LYS A 247 15.71 18.76 22.80
C LYS A 247 15.16 20.04 22.14
N GLU A 248 14.89 20.00 20.85
CA GLU A 248 14.29 21.11 20.11
C GLU A 248 12.84 21.34 20.55
N ALA A 249 12.01 20.30 20.60
CA ALA A 249 10.63 20.37 21.08
C ALA A 249 10.53 20.90 22.52
N VAL A 250 11.44 20.48 23.41
CA VAL A 250 11.51 21.00 24.79
C VAL A 250 11.91 22.46 24.80
N LYS A 251 12.88 22.89 23.99
CA LYS A 251 13.26 24.31 23.88
C LYS A 251 12.12 25.18 23.35
N GLU A 252 11.40 24.71 22.34
CA GLU A 252 10.23 25.41 21.81
C GLU A 252 9.11 25.50 22.84
N ALA A 253 8.81 24.39 23.54
CA ALA A 253 7.81 24.38 24.60
C ALA A 253 8.16 25.33 25.77
N VAL A 254 9.43 25.41 26.15
CA VAL A 254 9.91 26.36 27.17
C VAL A 254 9.75 27.80 26.68
N LYS A 255 10.18 28.11 25.45
CA LYS A 255 10.02 29.46 24.87
C LYS A 255 8.56 29.87 24.75
N GLU A 256 7.70 28.96 24.33
CA GLU A 256 6.26 29.21 24.20
C GLU A 256 5.62 29.41 25.58
N ALA A 257 5.98 28.60 26.59
CA ALA A 257 5.51 28.79 27.96
C ALA A 257 6.01 30.11 28.58
N GLU A 258 7.24 30.52 28.31
CA GLU A 258 7.79 31.83 28.73
C GLU A 258 7.05 32.98 28.03
N LYS A 259 6.78 32.85 26.72
CA LYS A 259 6.02 33.83 25.95
C LYS A 259 4.57 33.94 26.45
N GLN A 260 3.91 32.83 26.72
CA GLN A 260 2.55 32.81 27.27
C GLN A 260 2.49 33.47 28.65
N LYS A 261 3.45 33.20 29.53
CA LYS A 261 3.57 33.91 30.81
C LYS A 261 3.79 35.41 30.62
N ALA A 262 4.66 35.81 29.70
CA ALA A 262 4.90 37.22 29.39
C ALA A 262 3.62 37.92 28.86
N VAL A 263 2.85 37.23 28.02
CA VAL A 263 1.56 37.70 27.50
C VAL A 263 0.52 37.83 28.62
N GLU A 264 0.42 36.85 29.52
CA GLU A 264 -0.50 36.90 30.66
C GLU A 264 -0.16 38.07 31.61
N ILE A 265 1.11 38.24 31.93
CA ILE A 265 1.61 39.36 32.73
C ILE A 265 1.33 40.70 32.01
N ALA A 266 1.52 40.76 30.69
CA ALA A 266 1.21 41.96 29.91
C ALA A 266 -0.27 42.31 29.96
N LYS A 267 -1.18 41.33 29.80
CA LYS A 267 -2.64 41.52 29.87
C LYS A 267 -3.10 42.10 31.20
N ASN A 268 -2.45 41.69 32.29
CA ASN A 268 -2.72 42.20 33.64
C ASN A 268 -2.19 43.64 33.86
N PHE A 269 -1.07 44.01 33.23
CA PHE A 269 -0.51 45.35 33.38
C PHE A 269 -1.07 46.40 32.41
N LEU A 270 -1.73 45.99 31.32
CA LEU A 270 -2.34 46.89 30.34
C LEU A 270 -3.39 47.85 30.93
N ASP A 271 -3.99 47.51 32.08
CA ASP A 271 -4.99 48.36 32.76
C ASP A 271 -4.35 49.41 33.69
N VAL A 272 -3.06 49.29 33.96
CA VAL A 272 -2.38 50.03 35.04
C VAL A 272 -1.15 50.79 34.54
N LEU A 273 -0.55 50.35 33.44
CA LEU A 273 0.69 50.90 32.90
C LEU A 273 0.58 51.17 31.39
N PRO A 274 1.27 52.21 30.88
CA PRO A 274 1.32 52.49 29.45
C PRO A 274 2.09 51.40 28.70
N ILE A 275 1.71 51.17 27.43
CA ILE A 275 2.21 50.09 26.54
C ILE A 275 3.75 49.98 26.56
N HIS A 276 4.47 51.10 26.49
CA HIS A 276 5.93 51.10 26.47
C HIS A 276 6.56 50.57 27.78
N GLU A 277 5.88 50.77 28.92
CA GLU A 277 6.34 50.32 30.22
C GLU A 277 5.97 48.85 30.47
N VAL A 278 4.82 48.40 29.95
CA VAL A 278 4.43 46.99 29.91
C VAL A 278 5.41 46.18 29.06
N ALA A 279 5.78 46.67 27.87
CA ALA A 279 6.78 46.05 27.00
C ALA A 279 8.14 45.91 27.71
N LYS A 280 8.59 46.96 28.40
CA LYS A 280 9.85 46.95 29.16
C LYS A 280 9.86 45.93 30.31
N ARG A 281 8.73 45.73 30.99
CA ARG A 281 8.62 44.83 32.16
C ARG A 281 8.35 43.38 31.79
N THR A 282 7.78 43.12 30.60
CA THR A 282 7.42 41.76 30.15
C THR A 282 8.41 41.19 29.13
N GLY A 283 9.29 42.03 28.58
CA GLY A 283 10.24 41.62 27.54
C GLY A 283 9.58 41.42 26.17
N LEU A 284 8.29 41.72 26.03
CA LEU A 284 7.56 41.72 24.76
C LEU A 284 7.89 42.99 23.96
N THR A 285 7.72 42.92 22.65
CA THR A 285 7.85 44.10 21.79
C THR A 285 6.67 45.06 21.98
N VAL A 286 6.89 46.35 21.75
CA VAL A 286 5.82 47.38 21.81
C VAL A 286 4.66 47.06 20.86
N ALA A 287 4.96 46.45 19.71
CA ALA A 287 3.95 46.00 18.74
C ALA A 287 3.09 44.86 19.29
N GLU A 288 3.70 43.82 19.88
CA GLU A 288 2.98 42.69 20.49
C GLU A 288 2.05 43.16 21.63
N VAL A 289 2.52 44.09 22.47
CA VAL A 289 1.70 44.65 23.55
C VAL A 289 0.57 45.54 23.01
N ALA A 290 0.80 46.28 21.92
CA ALA A 290 -0.22 47.10 21.27
C ALA A 290 -1.33 46.25 20.62
N ASP A 291 -0.99 45.11 20.04
CA ASP A 291 -1.98 44.19 19.47
C ASP A 291 -2.80 43.49 20.56
N LEU A 292 -2.17 43.10 21.68
CA LEU A 292 -2.88 42.60 22.87
C LEU A 292 -3.88 43.63 23.44
N ALA A 293 -3.57 44.92 23.38
CA ALA A 293 -4.46 45.98 23.83
C ALA A 293 -5.68 46.17 22.89
N LYS A 294 -5.51 45.96 21.59
CA LYS A 294 -6.61 45.98 20.60
C LYS A 294 -7.55 44.80 20.80
N GLU A 295 -7.01 43.60 21.04
CA GLU A 295 -7.81 42.39 21.30
C GLU A 295 -8.68 42.51 22.55
N LYS A 296 -8.22 43.22 23.58
CA LYS A 296 -8.98 43.47 24.82
C LYS A 296 -10.06 44.55 24.67
N SER A 297 -10.03 45.33 23.59
CA SER A 297 -10.97 46.43 23.31
C SER A 297 -12.13 46.03 22.37
N ASN A 298 -12.12 44.80 21.87
CA ASN A 298 -13.23 44.14 21.15
C ASN A 298 -13.99 43.21 22.09
#